data_AF-A0A2D7QPP9-F1
#
_entry.id   AF-A0A2D7QPP9-F1
#
_cell.length_a   1.000
_cell.length_b   1.000
_cell.length_c   1.000
_cell.angle_alpha   90.00
_cell.angle_beta   90.00
_cell.angle_gamma   90.00
#
_symmetry.space_group_name_H-M   'P 1'
#
loop_
_entity.id
_entity.type
_entity.pdbx_description
1 polymer ?
#
loop_
_entity_poly.entity_id
_entity_poly.type
_entity_poly.pdbx_seq_one_letter_code
_entity_poly.pdbx_strand_id
1 'polypeptide(L)' 'NDCKIIDLHLWSIGPNIYSAIISVLARSAKKPEYYKKLISPDPRLVHLTVEVNESSEEDFSE' A
#
# COMPACT_ATOMS: atom_id res chain seq x y z
N ASN A 1 -5.11 -13.34 5.98
CA ASN A 1 -5.76 -12.37 5.10
C ASN A 1 -4.93 -12.32 3.84
N ASP A 2 -5.51 -12.70 2.70
CA ASP A 2 -4.82 -12.62 1.42
C ASP A 2 -4.91 -11.20 0.89
N CYS A 3 -3.76 -10.53 0.83
CA CYS A 3 -3.60 -9.24 0.17
C CYS A 3 -2.25 -9.20 -0.57
N LYS A 4 -2.25 -8.59 -1.76
CA LYS A 4 -1.07 -8.39 -2.62
C LYS A 4 -0.86 -6.89 -2.84
N ILE A 5 0.40 -6.47 -2.97
CA ILE A 5 0.74 -5.16 -3.52
C ILE A 5 0.76 -5.32 -5.03
N ILE A 6 -0.06 -4.54 -5.74
CA ILE A 6 -0.19 -4.61 -7.19
C ILE A 6 0.45 -3.41 -7.89
N ASP A 7 0.73 -2.34 -7.14
CA ASP A 7 1.49 -1.19 -7.62
C ASP A 7 2.21 -0.49 -6.46
N LEU A 8 3.43 -0.02 -6.71
CA LEU A 8 4.28 0.67 -5.75
C LEU A 8 5.08 1.77 -6.44
N HIS A 9 4.77 3.01 -6.09
CA HIS A 9 5.53 4.18 -6.48
C HIS A 9 6.20 4.76 -5.24
N LEU A 10 7.54 4.73 -5.18
CA LEU A 10 8.34 5.30 -4.10
C LEU A 10 9.32 6.31 -4.69
N TRP A 11 9.36 7.51 -4.12
CA TRP A 11 10.31 8.53 -4.56
C TRP A 11 10.90 9.28 -3.37
N SER A 12 12.14 9.74 -3.55
CA SER A 12 12.78 10.66 -2.61
C SER A 12 12.23 12.07 -2.84
N ILE A 13 11.90 12.76 -1.75
CA ILE A 13 11.58 14.19 -1.77
C ILE A 13 12.70 15.03 -1.15
N GLY A 14 13.77 14.39 -0.65
CA GLY A 14 14.93 15.04 -0.05
C GLY A 14 15.87 14.03 0.63
N PRO A 15 17.00 14.49 1.20
CA PRO A 15 17.92 13.62 1.91
C PRO A 15 17.23 12.86 3.04
N ASN A 16 17.14 11.53 2.92
CA ASN A 16 16.48 10.63 3.87
C ASN A 16 14.97 10.88 4.06
N ILE A 17 14.27 11.48 3.10
CA ILE A 17 12.83 11.73 3.17
C ILE A 17 12.16 11.19 1.90
N TYR A 18 11.12 10.38 2.09
CA TYR A 18 10.45 9.66 1.02
C TYR A 18 8.93 9.83 1.07
N SER A 19 8.33 9.65 -0.10
CA SER A 19 6.88 9.57 -0.28
C SER A 19 6.55 8.34 -1.11
N ALA A 20 5.40 7.73 -0.82
CA ALA A 20 4.93 6.56 -1.56
C ALA A 20 3.43 6.59 -1.87
N ILE A 21 3.09 5.93 -2.97
CA ILE A 21 1.72 5.51 -3.31
C ILE A 21 1.75 4.00 -3.48
N ILE A 22 0.80 3.31 -2.85
CA ILE A 22 0.72 1.85 -2.85
C ILE A 22 -0.71 1.44 -3.18
N SER A 23 -0.86 0.54 -4.13
CA SER A 23 -2.13 -0.10 -4.45
C SER A 23 -2.15 -1.52 -3.91
N VAL A 24 -3.15 -1.83 -3.10
CA VAL A 24 -3.32 -3.14 -2.45
C VAL A 24 -4.55 -3.81 -3.01
N LEU A 25 -4.39 -5.02 -3.51
CA LEU A 25 -5.49 -5.93 -3.84
C LEU A 25 -5.74 -6.85 -2.63
N ALA A 26 -6.98 -6.96 -2.15
CA ALA A 26 -7.31 -7.79 -1.00
C ALA A 26 -8.66 -8.51 -1.14
N ARG A 27 -8.71 -9.78 -0.72
CA ARG A 27 -9.97 -10.57 -0.71
C ARG A 27 -10.97 -10.12 0.34
N SER A 28 -10.49 -9.53 1.42
CA SER A 28 -11.31 -8.87 2.43
C SER A 28 -10.72 -7.49 2.64
N ALA A 29 -11.14 -6.57 1.76
CA ALA A 29 -10.62 -5.20 1.73
C ALA A 29 -10.93 -4.48 3.05
N LYS A 30 -9.87 -4.10 3.76
CA LYS A 30 -9.96 -3.23 4.94
C LYS A 30 -9.84 -1.77 4.52
N LYS A 31 -10.22 -0.87 5.41
CA LYS A 31 -10.05 0.57 5.16
C LYS A 31 -8.56 0.92 4.94
N PRO A 32 -8.23 1.91 4.10
CA PRO A 32 -6.85 2.31 3.83
C PRO A 32 -6.00 2.56 5.08
N GLU A 33 -6.58 3.08 6.17
CA GLU A 33 -5.89 3.35 7.43
C GLU A 33 -5.31 2.09 8.08
N TYR A 34 -5.94 0.93 7.85
CA TYR A 34 -5.41 -0.35 8.32
C TYR A 34 -4.05 -0.64 7.69
N TYR A 35 -3.95 -0.51 6.36
CA TYR A 35 -2.72 -0.76 5.62
C TYR A 35 -1.67 0.32 5.88
N LYS A 36 -2.07 1.60 5.95
CA LYS A 36 -1.17 2.70 6.34
C LYS A 36 -0.46 2.43 7.66
N LYS A 37 -1.16 1.91 8.67
CA LYS A 37 -0.56 1.53 9.97
C LYS A 37 0.45 0.39 9.88
N LEU A 38 0.26 -0.54 8.94
CA LEU A 38 1.21 -1.64 8.72
C LEU A 38 2.48 -1.16 7.98
N ILE A 39 2.32 -0.19 7.07
CA ILE A 39 3.37 0.26 6.15
C ILE A 39 4.22 1.41 6.72
N SER A 40 3.68 2.21 7.65
CA SER A 40 4.40 3.37 8.22
C SER A 40 4.94 3.16 9.64
N PRO A 41 5.86 2.21 9.89
CA PRO A 41 6.73 2.30 11.06
C PRO A 41 7.99 3.15 10.80
N ASP A 42 8.35 3.40 9.54
CA ASP A 42 9.56 4.16 9.19
C ASP A 42 9.30 5.68 9.19
N PRO A 43 9.97 6.46 10.06
CA PRO A 43 9.78 7.91 10.14
C PRO A 43 10.27 8.67 8.89
N ARG A 44 11.04 8.03 8.00
CA ARG A 44 11.52 8.64 6.75
C ARG A 44 10.45 8.67 5.65
N LEU A 45 9.41 7.85 5.77
CA LEU A 45 8.26 7.86 4.86
C LEU A 45 7.22 8.87 5.36
N VAL A 46 7.34 10.12 4.91
CA VAL A 46 6.57 11.24 5.46
C VAL A 46 5.22 11.46 4.78
N HIS A 47 5.03 10.90 3.59
CA HIS A 47 3.76 10.94 2.88
C HIS A 47 3.44 9.57 2.27
N LEU A 48 2.28 9.01 2.63
CA LEU A 48 1.82 7.72 2.13
C LEU A 48 0.35 7.79 1.72
N THR A 49 0.09 7.46 0.46
CA THR A 49 -1.26 7.17 -0.04
C THR A 49 -1.39 5.66 -0.22
N VAL A 50 -2.50 5.10 0.23
CA VAL A 50 -2.84 3.70 0.00
C VAL A 50 -4.20 3.63 -0.69
N GLU A 51 -4.21 3.03 -1.87
CA GLU A 51 -5.43 2.64 -2.57
C GLU A 51 -5.71 1.16 -2.27
N VAL A 52 -6.97 0.84 -1.99
CA VAL A 52 -7.39 -0.54 -1.68
C VAL A 52 -8.43 -0.97 -2.69
N ASN A 53 -8.10 -2.03 -3.42
CA ASN A 53 -8.94 -2.70 -4.38
C ASN A 53 -9.39 -4.05 -3.78
N GLU A 54 -10.68 -4.34 -3.86
CA GLU A 54 -11.23 -5.63 -3.46
C GLU A 54 -11.09 -6.61 -4.61
N SER A 55 -10.54 -7.79 -4.35
CA SER A 55 -10.40 -8.82 -5.38
C SER A 55 -11.69 -9.59 -5.58
N SER A 56 -12.02 -9.87 -6.82
CA SER A 56 -12.81 -11.06 -7.17
C SER A 56 -11.92 -12.31 -7.14
N GLU A 57 -12.50 -13.52 -7.13
CA GLU A 57 -11.69 -14.76 -7.06
C GLU A 57 -10.69 -14.93 -8.22
N GLU A 58 -10.91 -14.23 -9.34
CA GLU A 58 -10.10 -14.29 -10.56
C GLU A 58 -8.81 -13.46 -10.48
N ASP A 59 -8.73 -12.45 -9.60
CA ASP A 59 -7.60 -11.51 -9.56
C ASP A 59 -6.35 -12.07 -8.84
N PHE A 60 -6.47 -13.26 -8.23
CA PHE A 60 -5.36 -13.95 -7.55
C PHE A 60 -4.69 -15.04 -8.39
N SER A 61 -5.24 -15.37 -9.57
CA SER A 61 -4.61 -16.30 -10.52
C SER A 61 -3.49 -15.58 -11.28
N GLU A 62 -2.32 -15.52 -10.65
CA GLU A 62 -1.03 -15.38 -11.34
C GLU A 62 -0.31 -16.73 -11.28
#